data_AF-A0A085FFE8-F1
#
_entry.id   AF-A0A085FFE8-F1
#
_cell.length_a   1.000
_cell.length_b   1.000
_cell.length_c   1.000
_cell.angle_alpha   90.00
_cell.angle_beta   90.00
_cell.angle_gamma   90.00
#
_symmetry.space_group_name_H-M   'P 1'
#
loop_
_entity.id
_entity.type
_entity.pdbx_description
1 polymer ?
#
loop_
_entity_poly.entity_id
_entity_poly.type
_entity_poly.pdbx_seq_one_letter_code
_entity_poly.pdbx_strand_id
1 'polypeptide(L)'
;MLKIWPPKTLRKYGLAVPLTVAAQMALPSQAYAQGQGGGGAFGPLEAAVQMIVDFVTGPFGRSLAIIAVISLGFMAFAGRLSWFTAGGVVIGIGLVFGAPAMVDALIGTVGGN
;
A
#
# COMPACT_ATOMS: atom_id res chain seq x y z
N MET A 1 4.77 51.07 -25.70
CA MET A 1 5.98 50.88 -24.85
C MET A 1 5.95 49.46 -24.31
N LEU A 2 6.76 48.56 -24.91
CA LEU A 2 6.76 47.12 -24.65
C LEU A 2 7.97 46.79 -23.77
N LYS A 3 7.76 46.60 -22.46
CA LYS A 3 8.85 46.27 -21.52
C LYS A 3 9.10 44.76 -21.52
N ILE A 4 9.85 44.34 -22.53
CA ILE A 4 10.42 43.00 -22.73
C ILE A 4 11.38 42.70 -21.56
N TRP A 5 11.01 41.75 -20.70
CA TRP A 5 11.82 41.28 -19.58
C TRP A 5 12.76 40.15 -20.06
N PRO A 6 14.05 40.09 -19.64
CA PRO A 6 15.04 39.20 -20.22
C PRO A 6 14.91 37.74 -19.70
N PRO A 7 14.96 36.73 -20.58
CA PRO A 7 14.71 35.31 -20.26
C PRO A 7 15.96 34.56 -19.76
N LYS A 8 16.78 35.18 -18.89
CA LYS A 8 18.05 34.54 -18.45
C LYS A 8 17.97 33.89 -17.07
N THR A 9 16.97 34.21 -16.25
CA THR A 9 16.82 33.65 -14.91
C THR A 9 15.95 32.39 -14.88
N LEU A 10 15.01 32.24 -15.83
CA LEU A 10 14.09 31.09 -15.87
C LEU A 10 14.80 29.76 -16.20
N ARG A 11 15.90 29.80 -16.97
CA ARG A 11 16.68 28.62 -17.35
C ARG A 11 17.48 28.02 -16.19
N LYS A 12 17.81 28.82 -15.16
CA LYS A 12 18.52 28.33 -13.97
C LYS A 12 17.59 27.60 -13.00
N TYR A 13 16.31 27.96 -12.97
CA TYR A 13 15.31 27.29 -12.13
C TYR A 13 14.74 26.01 -12.77
N GLY A 14 14.68 25.93 -14.10
CA GLY A 14 14.27 24.70 -14.81
C GLY A 14 15.22 23.51 -14.62
N LEU A 15 16.49 23.77 -14.25
CA LEU A 15 17.52 22.75 -14.02
C LEU A 15 17.74 22.45 -12.52
N ALA A 16 17.21 23.29 -11.62
CA ALA A 16 17.26 23.07 -10.17
C ALA A 16 16.22 22.04 -9.69
N VAL A 17 15.04 22.00 -10.31
CA VAL A 17 13.95 21.06 -9.98
C VAL A 17 14.32 19.58 -10.22
N PRO A 18 14.93 19.18 -11.35
CA PRO A 18 15.32 17.77 -11.52
C PRO A 18 16.46 17.36 -10.58
N LEU A 19 17.32 18.29 -10.14
CA LEU A 19 18.45 17.99 -9.26
C LEU A 19 17.99 17.63 -7.84
N THR A 20 16.92 18.26 -7.35
CA THR A 20 16.29 17.90 -6.07
C THR A 20 15.57 16.55 -6.13
N VAL A 21 14.99 16.17 -7.28
CA VAL A 21 14.37 14.85 -7.46
C VAL A 21 15.43 13.75 -7.59
N ALA A 22 16.53 14.01 -8.29
CA ALA A 22 17.67 13.09 -8.36
C ALA A 22 18.37 12.92 -7.01
N ALA A 23 18.46 13.98 -6.19
CA ALA A 23 18.98 13.89 -4.83
C ALA A 23 18.15 12.98 -3.91
N GLN A 24 16.84 12.86 -4.15
CA GLN A 24 15.99 11.91 -3.40
C GLN A 24 16.17 10.46 -3.89
N MET A 25 16.60 10.23 -5.14
CA MET A 25 16.91 8.90 -5.67
C MET A 25 18.30 8.39 -5.29
N ALA A 26 19.20 9.28 -4.86
CA ALA A 26 20.53 8.93 -4.34
C ALA A 26 20.55 8.63 -2.84
N LEU A 27 19.40 8.74 -2.15
CA LEU A 27 19.27 8.22 -0.79
C LEU A 27 19.22 6.69 -0.89
N PRO A 28 20.17 5.96 -0.26
CA PRO A 28 20.14 4.51 -0.26
C PRO A 28 18.79 4.03 0.25
N SER A 29 18.12 3.25 -0.59
CA SER A 29 16.90 2.52 -0.30
C SER A 29 17.04 1.84 1.07
N GLN A 30 16.35 2.37 2.08
CA GLN A 30 16.01 1.59 3.26
C GLN A 30 14.93 0.61 2.79
N ALA A 31 15.36 -0.50 2.21
CA ALA A 31 14.60 -1.73 2.33
C ALA A 31 14.55 -2.02 3.83
N TYR A 32 13.46 -1.61 4.48
CA TYR A 32 13.22 -1.86 5.89
C TYR A 32 12.98 -3.37 6.07
N ALA A 33 14.06 -4.12 6.11
CA ALA A 33 14.14 -5.48 6.63
C ALA A 33 15.07 -5.48 7.86
N GLN A 34 14.93 -4.48 8.74
CA GLN A 34 15.63 -4.44 10.02
C GLN A 34 14.94 -5.43 10.97
N GLY A 35 15.18 -6.71 10.73
CA GLY A 35 14.94 -7.76 11.71
C GLY A 35 15.92 -7.60 12.85
N GLN A 36 15.53 -6.89 13.90
CA GLN A 36 16.29 -6.84 15.14
C GLN A 36 15.39 -6.97 16.37
N GLY A 37 15.27 -8.22 16.83
CA GLY A 37 15.47 -8.55 18.24
C GLY A 37 14.23 -8.90 19.08
N GLY A 38 14.02 -10.21 19.29
CA GLY A 38 13.36 -10.72 20.50
C GLY A 38 12.66 -12.06 20.35
N GLY A 39 13.38 -13.20 20.46
CA GLY A 39 12.73 -14.49 20.78
C GLY A 39 13.29 -15.74 20.08
N GLY A 40 14.44 -16.28 20.51
CA GLY A 40 14.91 -17.61 20.09
C GLY A 40 15.07 -17.84 18.57
N ALA A 41 15.32 -19.10 18.16
CA ALA A 41 15.48 -19.47 16.75
C ALA A 41 14.22 -19.25 15.88
N PHE A 42 13.07 -18.93 16.49
CA PHE A 42 11.78 -18.68 15.82
C PHE A 42 11.39 -17.19 15.74
N GLY A 43 12.08 -16.31 16.46
CA GLY A 43 11.80 -14.87 16.46
C GLY A 43 11.89 -14.20 15.08
N PRO A 44 12.88 -14.56 14.22
CA PRO A 44 12.93 -14.04 12.86
C PRO A 44 11.78 -14.54 11.97
N LEU A 45 11.28 -15.77 12.23
CA LEU A 45 10.19 -16.35 11.46
C LEU A 45 8.85 -15.68 11.81
N GLU A 46 8.58 -15.46 13.09
CA GLU A 46 7.39 -14.74 13.54
C GLU A 46 7.37 -13.30 13.00
N ALA A 47 8.51 -12.60 13.08
CA ALA A 47 8.67 -11.26 12.51
C ALA A 47 8.49 -11.23 10.98
N ALA A 48 8.96 -12.26 10.26
CA ALA A 48 8.76 -12.37 8.83
C ALA A 48 7.26 -12.57 8.48
N VAL A 49 6.54 -13.39 9.25
CA VAL A 49 5.09 -13.59 9.03
C VAL A 49 4.30 -12.33 9.35
N GLN A 50 4.63 -11.62 10.44
CA GLN A 50 4.01 -10.33 10.77
C GLN A 50 4.25 -9.30 9.67
N MET A 51 5.47 -9.24 9.11
CA MET A 51 5.77 -8.33 8.01
C MET A 51 4.96 -8.65 6.74
N ILE A 52 4.70 -9.93 6.45
CA ILE A 52 3.83 -10.33 5.33
C ILE A 52 2.39 -9.91 5.60
N VAL A 53 1.88 -10.11 6.82
CA VAL A 53 0.53 -9.69 7.19
C VAL A 53 0.40 -8.18 7.04
N ASP A 54 1.33 -7.39 7.61
CA ASP A 54 1.34 -5.93 7.52
C ASP A 54 1.46 -5.43 6.07
N PHE A 55 2.20 -6.13 5.22
CA PHE A 55 2.30 -5.80 3.81
C PHE A 55 0.95 -6.03 3.07
N VAL A 56 0.26 -7.12 3.40
CA VAL A 56 -1.03 -7.48 2.78
C VAL A 56 -2.19 -6.62 3.30
N THR A 57 -2.26 -6.30 4.59
CA THR A 57 -3.32 -5.42 5.14
C THR A 57 -2.95 -3.93 5.03
N GLY A 58 -1.71 -3.62 4.73
CA GLY A 58 -1.20 -2.26 4.57
C GLY A 58 -1.55 -1.57 3.24
N PRO A 59 -0.83 -0.47 2.91
CA PRO A 59 -1.10 0.36 1.73
C PRO A 59 -1.01 -0.42 0.41
N PHE A 60 -0.13 -1.41 0.34
CA PHE A 60 0.04 -2.25 -0.83
C PHE A 60 -1.20 -3.10 -1.12
N GLY A 61 -1.71 -3.87 -0.15
CA GLY A 61 -2.93 -4.63 -0.36
C GLY A 61 -4.15 -3.76 -0.64
N ARG A 62 -4.24 -2.57 -0.03
CA ARG A 62 -5.29 -1.60 -0.37
C ARG A 62 -5.23 -1.17 -1.83
N SER A 63 -4.04 -0.95 -2.39
CA SER A 63 -3.89 -0.61 -3.81
C SER A 63 -4.35 -1.76 -4.73
N LEU A 64 -4.04 -3.01 -4.39
CA LEU A 64 -4.52 -4.19 -5.11
C LEU A 64 -6.05 -4.33 -5.02
N ALA A 65 -6.64 -4.09 -3.85
CA ALA A 65 -8.08 -4.12 -3.68
C ALA A 65 -8.79 -3.07 -4.54
N ILE A 66 -8.23 -1.87 -4.65
CA ILE A 66 -8.76 -0.81 -5.52
C ILE A 66 -8.73 -1.25 -6.99
N ILE A 67 -7.64 -1.87 -7.47
CA ILE A 67 -7.55 -2.38 -8.85
C ILE A 67 -8.62 -3.45 -9.10
N ALA A 68 -8.83 -4.37 -8.15
CA ALA A 68 -9.87 -5.39 -8.26
C ALA A 68 -11.27 -4.76 -8.37
N VAL A 69 -11.59 -3.76 -7.55
CA VAL A 69 -12.87 -3.02 -7.62
C VAL A 69 -13.02 -2.26 -8.95
N ILE A 70 -11.96 -1.67 -9.47
CA ILE A 70 -11.98 -1.01 -10.78
C ILE A 70 -12.33 -2.02 -11.89
N SER A 71 -11.74 -3.21 -11.86
CA SER A 71 -12.06 -4.27 -12.83
C SER A 71 -13.52 -4.73 -12.76
N LEU A 72 -14.08 -4.82 -11.54
CA LEU A 72 -15.51 -5.09 -11.32
C LEU A 72 -16.39 -4.00 -11.92
N GLY A 73 -15.97 -2.72 -11.82
CA GLY A 73 -16.67 -1.59 -12.44
C GLY A 73 -16.75 -1.71 -13.97
N PHE A 74 -15.70 -2.18 -14.63
CA PHE A 74 -15.74 -2.46 -16.07
C PHE A 74 -16.67 -3.64 -16.41
N MET A 75 -16.68 -4.68 -15.57
CA MET A 75 -17.61 -5.81 -15.72
C MET A 75 -19.08 -5.39 -15.49
N ALA A 76 -19.31 -4.37 -14.65
CA ALA A 76 -20.61 -3.77 -14.42
C ALA A 76 -21.21 -3.14 -15.67
N PHE A 77 -20.39 -2.45 -16.47
CA PHE A 77 -20.84 -1.82 -17.71
C PHE A 77 -21.15 -2.81 -18.83
N ALA A 78 -20.61 -4.04 -18.78
CA ALA A 78 -20.95 -5.11 -19.73
C ALA A 78 -22.38 -5.68 -19.53
N GLY A 79 -23.17 -5.14 -18.58
CA GLY A 79 -24.58 -5.46 -18.40
C GLY A 79 -24.88 -6.86 -17.84
N ARG A 80 -23.86 -7.65 -17.48
CA ARG A 80 -23.98 -9.00 -16.91
C ARG A 80 -23.50 -9.11 -15.46
N LEU A 81 -23.51 -8.01 -14.70
CA LEU A 81 -23.08 -8.07 -13.30
C LEU A 81 -24.12 -8.78 -12.44
N SER A 82 -23.79 -9.97 -11.98
CA SER A 82 -24.61 -10.63 -10.98
C SER A 82 -24.40 -9.95 -9.62
N TRP A 83 -25.49 -9.75 -8.89
CA TRP A 83 -25.46 -9.28 -7.50
C TRP A 83 -24.55 -10.15 -6.62
N PHE A 84 -24.43 -11.44 -6.95
CA PHE A 84 -23.54 -12.38 -6.27
C PHE A 84 -22.07 -12.08 -6.51
N THR A 85 -21.69 -11.72 -7.74
CA THR A 85 -20.30 -11.36 -8.07
C THR A 85 -19.92 -10.05 -7.41
N ALA A 86 -20.80 -9.06 -7.41
CA ALA A 86 -20.57 -7.78 -6.76
C ALA A 86 -20.49 -7.92 -5.23
N GLY A 87 -21.44 -8.64 -4.62
CA GLY A 87 -21.45 -8.91 -3.19
C GLY A 87 -20.24 -9.72 -2.73
N GLY A 88 -19.84 -10.73 -3.51
CA GLY A 88 -18.67 -11.57 -3.21
C GLY A 88 -17.36 -10.77 -3.14
N VAL A 89 -17.15 -9.82 -4.05
CA VAL A 89 -15.95 -8.96 -4.04
C VAL A 89 -15.93 -8.02 -2.85
N VAL A 90 -17.07 -7.40 -2.52
CA VAL A 90 -17.17 -6.47 -1.38
C VAL A 90 -16.94 -7.22 -0.06
N ILE A 91 -17.55 -8.39 0.11
CA ILE A 91 -17.36 -9.23 1.29
C ILE A 91 -15.90 -9.71 1.36
N GLY A 92 -15.31 -10.15 0.25
CA GLY A 92 -13.92 -10.61 0.21
C GLY A 92 -12.93 -9.53 0.66
N ILE A 93 -13.10 -8.30 0.16
CA ILE A 93 -12.28 -7.15 0.58
C ILE A 93 -12.47 -6.85 2.07
N GLY A 94 -13.72 -6.86 2.55
CA GLY A 94 -14.03 -6.66 3.97
C GLY A 94 -13.38 -7.71 4.88
N LEU A 95 -13.34 -8.98 4.44
CA LEU A 95 -12.69 -10.06 5.17
C LEU A 95 -11.16 -9.95 5.17
N VAL A 96 -10.54 -9.57 4.05
CA VAL A 96 -9.06 -9.42 3.96
C VAL A 96 -8.56 -8.33 4.90
N PHE A 97 -9.21 -7.16 4.93
CA PHE A 97 -8.77 -6.05 5.80
C PHE A 97 -9.31 -6.15 7.23
N GLY A 98 -10.41 -6.87 7.46
CA GLY A 98 -10.98 -7.11 8.79
C GLY A 98 -10.41 -8.32 9.51
N ALA A 99 -9.66 -9.19 8.83
CA ALA A 99 -9.11 -10.43 9.38
C ALA A 99 -8.30 -10.24 10.69
N PRO A 100 -7.39 -9.25 10.83
CA PRO A 100 -6.60 -9.10 12.04
C PRO A 100 -7.48 -8.94 13.28
N ALA A 101 -8.46 -8.01 13.23
CA ALA A 101 -9.37 -7.75 14.34
C ALA A 101 -10.26 -8.96 14.69
N MET A 102 -10.67 -9.76 13.69
CA MET A 102 -11.44 -10.99 13.94
C MET A 102 -10.59 -12.07 14.62
N VAL A 103 -9.34 -12.23 14.18
CA VAL A 103 -8.40 -13.19 14.77
C VAL A 103 -8.03 -12.76 16.19
N ASP A 104 -7.78 -11.47 16.42
CA ASP A 104 -7.48 -10.93 17.76
C ASP A 104 -8.65 -11.14 18.74
N ALA A 105 -9.88 -10.93 18.29
CA ALA A 105 -11.07 -11.17 19.11
C ALA A 105 -11.24 -12.67 19.46
N LEU A 106 -10.92 -13.57 18.53
CA LEU A 106 -10.94 -15.01 18.76
C LEU A 106 -9.87 -15.43 19.76
N ILE A 107 -8.63 -14.95 19.62
CA ILE A 107 -7.54 -15.22 20.56
C ILE A 107 -7.89 -14.69 21.95
N GLY A 108 -8.44 -13.47 22.05
CA GLY A 108 -8.87 -12.90 23.33
C GLY A 108 -9.98 -13.70 24.02
N THR A 109 -10.84 -14.38 23.25
CA THR A 109 -11.94 -15.19 23.78
C THR A 109 -11.50 -16.62 24.12
N VAL A 110 -10.61 -17.22 23.33
CA VAL A 110 -10.19 -18.63 23.48
C VAL A 110 -8.94 -18.76 24.36
N GLY A 111 -7.99 -17.82 24.29
CA GLY A 111 -6.78 -17.80 25.11
C GLY A 111 -6.97 -17.25 26.52
N GLY A 112 -8.19 -16.81 26.86
CA GLY A 112 -8.56 -16.24 28.16
C GLY A 112 -9.10 -17.24 29.19
N ASN A 113 -8.71 -18.52 29.14
CA ASN A 113 -8.98 -19.51 30.20
C ASN A 113 -7.67 -20.11 30.74
#